data_AF-A0AA39NW91-F1
#
_entry.id   AF-A0AA39NW91-F1
#
_cell.length_a   1.000
_cell.length_b   1.000
_cell.length_c   1.000
_cell.angle_alpha   90.00
_cell.angle_beta   90.00
_cell.angle_gamma   90.00
#
_symmetry.space_group_name_H-M   'P 1'
#
loop_
_entity.id
_entity.type
_entity.pdbx_description
1 polymer ?
#
loop_
_entity_poly.entity_id
_entity_poly.type
_entity_poly.pdbx_seq_one_letter_code
_entity_poly.pdbx_strand_id
1 'polypeptide(L)'
;MPPTTVTDPVPIETAHEDMIHDAQLDYYGKRLATCSSDRMVKVFDVVNGEAQRTGHTLRGHTGPVWQVAWAHPKFGSVLASCSYDGKVFVWKEQPGQAAGGWTKIAEHTLHTASVNSVSWAPHELGAILACASSDGTISVLAFKNDGICDADRFDGHAIGCNAVSWAPAAQPGSLITPQPQSMPGQPS
;
A
#
# COMPACT_ATOMS: atom_id res chain seq x y z
N MET A 1 35.29 16.36 -4.98
CA MET A 1 33.96 15.81 -4.63
C MET A 1 33.65 16.25 -3.22
N PRO A 2 32.51 16.89 -2.93
CA PRO A 2 32.15 17.17 -1.55
C PRO A 2 31.86 15.83 -0.83
N PRO A 3 32.19 15.71 0.47
CA PRO A 3 31.83 14.52 1.24
C PRO A 3 30.31 14.42 1.31
N THR A 4 29.76 13.29 0.87
CA THR A 4 28.39 12.90 1.17
C THR A 4 28.27 12.75 2.68
N THR A 5 27.68 13.72 3.35
CA THR A 5 27.26 13.61 4.74
C THR A 5 26.22 12.50 4.81
N VAL A 6 26.63 11.32 5.26
CA VAL A 6 25.71 10.26 5.66
C VAL A 6 25.01 10.79 6.90
N THR A 7 23.75 11.18 6.76
CA THR A 7 22.90 11.52 7.91
C THR A 7 22.57 10.25 8.66
N ASP A 8 22.77 10.28 9.98
CA ASP A 8 22.41 9.16 10.85
C ASP A 8 20.91 8.83 10.72
N PRO A 9 20.53 7.54 10.81
CA PRO A 9 19.13 7.13 10.74
C PRO A 9 18.37 7.74 11.92
N VAL A 10 17.25 8.42 11.64
CA VAL A 10 16.36 8.97 12.67
C VAL A 10 15.40 7.87 13.13
N PRO A 11 15.46 7.41 14.39
CA PRO A 11 14.52 6.42 14.90
C PRO A 11 13.13 7.04 15.10
N ILE A 12 12.09 6.25 14.83
CA ILE A 12 10.70 6.66 15.03
C ILE A 12 10.06 5.75 16.07
N GLU A 13 9.55 6.33 17.14
CA GLU A 13 8.75 5.63 18.13
C GLU A 13 7.31 5.51 17.62
N THR A 14 6.96 4.35 17.08
CA THR A 14 5.61 4.09 16.56
C THR A 14 4.58 3.83 17.67
N ALA A 15 5.04 3.58 18.90
CA ALA A 15 4.23 3.19 20.04
C ALA A 15 3.31 1.97 19.78
N HIS A 16 3.67 1.13 18.80
CA HIS A 16 3.02 -0.17 18.63
C HIS A 16 3.36 -1.06 19.83
N GLU A 17 2.40 -1.89 20.23
CA GLU A 17 2.55 -2.77 21.40
C GLU A 17 3.15 -4.14 21.04
N ASP A 18 3.35 -4.41 19.76
CA ASP A 18 3.85 -5.67 19.23
C ASP A 18 4.59 -5.47 17.89
N MET A 19 5.13 -6.55 17.31
CA MET A 19 5.92 -6.58 16.09
C MET A 19 5.27 -5.80 14.94
N ILE A 20 6.06 -4.94 14.31
CA ILE A 20 5.67 -4.17 13.12
C ILE A 20 5.98 -5.02 11.90
N HIS A 21 5.02 -5.17 11.00
CA HIS A 21 5.16 -6.00 9.80
C HIS A 21 5.48 -5.21 8.54
N ASP A 22 4.96 -3.98 8.44
CA ASP A 22 5.19 -3.14 7.28
C ASP A 22 5.18 -1.65 7.67
N ALA A 23 5.90 -0.87 6.87
CA ALA A 23 6.03 0.58 6.99
C ALA A 23 6.19 1.21 5.59
N GLN A 24 5.30 2.12 5.22
CA GLN A 24 5.28 2.73 3.90
C GLN A 24 5.09 4.25 3.99
N LEU A 25 5.93 4.99 3.25
CA LEU A 25 5.72 6.42 3.02
C LEU A 25 4.66 6.64 1.93
N ASP A 26 3.88 7.71 2.06
CA ASP A 26 3.01 8.16 0.98
C ASP A 26 3.83 8.69 -0.22
N TYR A 27 3.14 8.96 -1.33
CA TYR A 27 3.77 9.40 -2.57
C TYR A 27 4.68 10.64 -2.41
N TYR A 28 4.35 11.55 -1.50
CA TYR A 28 5.11 12.78 -1.26
C TYR A 28 6.08 12.70 -0.07
N GLY A 29 6.15 11.56 0.63
CA GLY A 29 6.96 11.40 1.84
C GLY A 29 6.50 12.28 3.01
N LYS A 30 5.23 12.71 3.03
CA LYS A 30 4.61 13.54 4.06
C LYS A 30 3.88 12.73 5.13
N ARG A 31 3.61 11.46 4.85
CA ARG A 31 2.93 10.53 5.77
C ARG A 31 3.68 9.21 5.81
N LEU A 32 3.85 8.66 7.00
CA LEU A 32 4.34 7.31 7.23
C LEU A 32 3.21 6.46 7.79
N ALA A 33 2.83 5.39 7.11
CA ALA A 33 1.92 4.38 7.63
C ALA A 33 2.71 3.18 8.15
N THR A 34 2.32 2.63 9.30
CA THR A 34 2.88 1.41 9.87
C THR A 34 1.76 0.47 10.32
N CYS A 35 2.02 -0.83 10.30
CA CYS A 35 1.06 -1.83 10.77
C CYS A 35 1.72 -2.94 11.59
N SER A 36 0.97 -3.53 12.53
CA SER A 36 1.54 -4.39 13.57
C SER A 36 0.64 -5.57 13.95
N SER A 37 1.25 -6.56 14.63
CA SER A 37 0.57 -7.62 15.38
C SER A 37 -0.40 -7.11 16.44
N ASP A 38 -0.25 -5.86 16.91
CA ASP A 38 -1.19 -5.23 17.85
C ASP A 38 -2.58 -4.93 17.25
N ARG A 39 -2.77 -5.29 15.97
CA ARG A 39 -4.00 -5.15 15.17
C ARG A 39 -4.30 -3.72 14.75
N MET A 40 -3.34 -2.81 14.91
CA MET A 40 -3.49 -1.41 14.58
C MET A 40 -2.70 -1.03 13.34
N VAL A 41 -3.22 -0.04 12.62
CA VAL A 41 -2.45 0.74 11.67
C VAL A 41 -2.24 2.12 12.27
N LYS A 42 -1.03 2.65 12.18
CA LYS A 42 -0.74 4.01 12.62
C LYS A 42 -0.23 4.86 11.47
N VAL A 43 -0.67 6.10 11.41
CA VAL A 43 -0.25 7.06 10.38
C VAL A 43 0.36 8.27 11.05
N PHE A 44 1.59 8.60 10.69
CA PHE A 44 2.37 9.69 11.25
C PHE A 44 2.63 10.76 10.20
N ASP A 45 2.56 12.01 10.60
CA ASP A 45 2.99 13.13 9.77
C ASP A 45 4.50 13.19 9.72
N VAL A 46 5.08 13.38 8.55
CA VAL A 46 6.52 13.53 8.35
C VAL A 46 6.81 15.00 8.05
N VAL A 47 7.52 15.66 8.98
CA VAL A 47 7.88 17.08 8.90
C VAL A 47 9.40 17.16 8.90
N ASN A 48 9.98 17.84 7.90
CA ASN A 48 11.44 17.95 7.74
C ASN A 48 12.19 16.61 7.71
N GLY A 49 11.55 15.54 7.23
CA GLY A 49 12.12 14.19 7.19
C GLY A 49 11.96 13.40 8.50
N GLU A 50 11.31 13.97 9.52
CA GLU A 50 11.06 13.30 10.79
C GLU A 50 9.58 13.00 10.99
N ALA A 51 9.25 11.73 11.25
CA ALA A 51 7.90 11.35 11.61
C ALA A 51 7.56 11.84 13.02
N GLN A 52 6.43 12.54 13.14
CA GLN A 52 5.95 13.09 14.39
C GLN A 52 5.46 11.97 15.32
N ARG A 53 5.71 12.10 16.62
CA ARG A 53 5.30 11.11 17.63
C ARG A 53 3.78 10.92 17.75
N THR A 54 3.01 11.96 17.45
CA THR A 54 1.53 11.93 17.53
C THR A 54 0.94 11.49 16.20
N GLY A 55 0.79 10.18 16.02
CA GLY A 55 0.13 9.59 14.86
C GLY A 55 -1.35 9.29 15.08
N HIS A 56 -2.09 9.16 13.98
CA HIS A 56 -3.47 8.67 13.98
C HIS A 56 -3.45 7.14 14.12
N THR A 57 -4.27 6.61 15.03
CA THR A 57 -4.43 5.15 15.19
C THR A 57 -5.71 4.69 14.52
N LEU A 58 -5.59 3.86 13.49
CA LEU A 58 -6.70 3.28 12.75
C LEU A 58 -7.05 1.93 13.37
N ARG A 59 -8.26 1.84 13.92
CA ARG A 59 -8.73 0.66 14.67
C ARG A 59 -9.84 -0.04 13.91
N GLY A 60 -9.81 -1.36 13.92
CA GLY A 60 -10.93 -2.17 13.42
C GLY A 60 -10.55 -3.62 13.10
N HIS A 61 -9.28 -3.89 12.80
CA HIS A 61 -8.84 -5.25 12.53
C HIS A 61 -8.91 -6.07 13.82
N THR A 62 -9.28 -7.34 13.68
CA THR A 62 -9.39 -8.28 14.80
C THR A 62 -8.19 -9.23 14.87
N GLY A 63 -7.26 -9.15 13.91
CA GLY A 63 -6.02 -9.91 13.87
C GLY A 63 -4.81 -9.06 13.47
N PRO A 64 -3.59 -9.61 13.51
CA PRO A 64 -2.37 -8.94 13.05
C PRO A 64 -2.55 -8.31 11.67
N VAL A 65 -2.03 -7.09 11.50
CA VAL A 65 -2.07 -6.39 10.21
C VAL A 65 -0.73 -6.58 9.52
N TRP A 66 -0.74 -7.17 8.33
CA TRP A 66 0.46 -7.64 7.64
C TRP A 66 1.06 -6.59 6.71
N GLN A 67 0.21 -5.85 6.01
CA GLN A 67 0.68 -4.91 5.00
C GLN A 67 -0.21 -3.67 4.94
N VAL A 68 0.40 -2.54 4.59
CA VAL A 68 -0.28 -1.29 4.25
C VAL A 68 0.13 -0.84 2.86
N ALA A 69 -0.79 -0.22 2.12
CA ALA A 69 -0.49 0.28 0.78
C ALA A 69 -1.18 1.62 0.52
N TRP A 70 -0.39 2.62 0.11
CA TRP A 70 -0.89 3.94 -0.26
C TRP A 70 -1.47 3.93 -1.68
N ALA A 71 -2.66 4.49 -1.84
CA ALA A 71 -3.20 4.77 -3.17
C ALA A 71 -2.47 5.97 -3.78
N HIS A 72 -2.53 6.09 -5.09
CA HIS A 72 -1.98 7.26 -5.78
C HIS A 72 -2.72 8.54 -5.35
N PRO A 73 -2.00 9.68 -5.13
CA PRO A 73 -2.59 10.91 -4.59
C PRO A 73 -3.72 11.51 -5.44
N LYS A 74 -3.84 11.11 -6.72
CA LYS A 74 -4.98 11.45 -7.59
C LYS A 74 -6.33 11.03 -6.99
N PHE A 75 -6.36 10.02 -6.12
CA PHE A 75 -7.56 9.54 -5.44
C PHE A 75 -7.74 10.13 -4.03
N GLY A 76 -6.85 11.04 -3.62
CA GLY A 76 -6.75 11.58 -2.26
C GLY A 76 -5.84 10.76 -1.35
N SER A 77 -5.76 11.15 -0.07
CA SER A 77 -5.05 10.40 0.96
C SER A 77 -5.82 9.14 1.33
N VAL A 78 -5.56 8.06 0.59
CA VAL A 78 -6.22 6.76 0.77
C VAL A 78 -5.17 5.70 1.08
N LEU A 79 -5.45 4.90 2.10
CA LEU A 79 -4.59 3.83 2.59
C LEU A 79 -5.38 2.52 2.63
N ALA A 80 -4.80 1.44 2.10
CA ALA A 80 -5.32 0.09 2.27
C ALA A 80 -4.54 -0.63 3.37
N SER A 81 -5.20 -1.50 4.12
CA SER A 81 -4.56 -2.42 5.07
C SER A 81 -5.15 -3.81 4.98
N CYS A 82 -4.33 -4.84 5.14
CA CYS A 82 -4.77 -6.24 5.13
C CYS A 82 -4.28 -7.00 6.36
N SER A 83 -5.06 -8.00 6.78
CA SER A 83 -4.87 -8.65 8.07
C SER A 83 -5.11 -10.15 8.05
N TYR A 84 -4.56 -10.81 9.06
CA TYR A 84 -4.85 -12.19 9.43
C TYR A 84 -6.34 -12.48 9.64
N ASP A 85 -7.15 -11.47 9.97
CA ASP A 85 -8.60 -11.62 10.13
C ASP A 85 -9.37 -11.88 8.83
N GLY A 86 -8.67 -11.95 7.69
CA GLY A 86 -9.26 -12.17 6.38
C GLY A 86 -9.90 -10.92 5.77
N LYS A 87 -9.68 -9.75 6.38
CA LYS A 87 -10.28 -8.50 5.94
C LYS A 87 -9.25 -7.57 5.30
N VAL A 88 -9.76 -6.75 4.39
CA VAL A 88 -9.05 -5.60 3.84
C VAL A 88 -9.86 -4.36 4.13
N PHE A 89 -9.23 -3.35 4.71
CA PHE A 89 -9.85 -2.05 4.97
C PHE A 89 -9.23 -0.99 4.09
N VAL A 90 -10.09 -0.06 3.65
CA VAL A 90 -9.69 1.15 2.97
C VAL A 90 -10.01 2.33 3.87
N TRP A 91 -8.99 3.13 4.13
CA TRP A 91 -9.01 4.29 5.00
C TRP A 91 -8.83 5.55 4.17
N LYS A 92 -9.55 6.63 4.52
CA LYS A 92 -9.41 7.93 3.87
C LYS A 92 -9.30 9.04 4.90
N GLU A 93 -8.36 9.94 4.67
CA GLU A 93 -8.22 11.16 5.47
C GLU A 93 -9.37 12.12 5.14
N GLN A 94 -10.08 12.61 6.17
CA GLN A 94 -11.16 13.59 6.01
C GLN A 94 -10.65 14.99 6.41
N PRO A 95 -10.60 15.97 5.48
CA PRO A 95 -10.20 17.32 5.82
C PRO A 95 -11.25 17.98 6.72
N GLY A 96 -10.82 18.55 7.85
CA GLY A 96 -11.66 19.39 8.72
C GLY A 96 -12.12 18.79 10.05
N GLN A 97 -11.80 17.53 10.36
CA GLN A 97 -11.86 17.09 11.76
C GLN A 97 -10.65 17.65 12.50
N ALA A 98 -10.86 18.16 13.72
CA ALA A 98 -9.87 18.88 14.54
C ALA A 98 -8.56 18.11 14.85
N ALA A 99 -8.45 16.86 14.37
CA ALA A 99 -7.28 16.01 14.46
C ALA A 99 -7.05 15.18 13.18
N GLY A 100 -7.26 15.72 11.96
CA GLY A 100 -6.91 15.00 10.73
C GLY A 100 -7.55 13.62 10.63
N GLY A 101 -8.87 13.55 10.85
CA GLY A 101 -9.59 12.31 11.14
C GLY A 101 -9.57 11.32 9.97
N TRP A 102 -8.97 10.17 10.20
CA TRP A 102 -9.03 9.04 9.29
C TRP A 102 -10.32 8.24 9.52
N THR A 103 -11.01 7.89 8.43
CA THR A 103 -12.21 7.06 8.50
C THR A 103 -12.07 5.81 7.64
N LYS A 104 -12.63 4.70 8.13
CA LYS A 104 -12.80 3.49 7.32
C LYS A 104 -13.93 3.75 6.34
N ILE A 105 -13.62 3.73 5.05
CA ILE A 105 -14.57 4.01 3.97
C ILE A 105 -15.00 2.75 3.21
N ALA A 106 -14.23 1.66 3.32
CA ALA A 106 -14.63 0.36 2.81
C ALA A 106 -14.10 -0.76 3.71
N GLU A 107 -14.87 -1.83 3.79
CA GLU A 107 -14.51 -3.09 4.44
C GLU A 107 -14.80 -4.23 3.47
N HIS A 108 -13.75 -5.00 3.17
CA HIS A 108 -13.82 -6.12 2.27
C HIS A 108 -13.57 -7.42 3.05
N THR A 109 -14.54 -8.33 2.98
CA THR A 109 -14.57 -9.57 3.77
C THR A 109 -14.80 -10.80 2.90
N LEU A 110 -14.35 -10.78 1.64
CA LEU A 110 -14.56 -11.93 0.74
C LEU A 110 -13.64 -13.11 1.07
N HIS A 111 -12.50 -12.88 1.73
CA HIS A 111 -11.54 -13.93 2.02
C HIS A 111 -11.89 -14.72 3.27
N THR A 112 -11.67 -16.04 3.21
CA THR A 112 -11.96 -16.95 4.33
C THR A 112 -10.74 -17.24 5.20
N ALA A 113 -9.57 -16.71 4.82
CA ALA A 113 -8.32 -16.84 5.55
C ALA A 113 -7.49 -15.55 5.43
N SER A 114 -6.36 -15.50 6.14
CA SER A 114 -5.42 -14.36 6.20
C SER A 114 -5.20 -13.70 4.83
N VAL A 115 -5.33 -12.39 4.76
CA VAL A 115 -4.93 -11.60 3.58
C VAL A 115 -3.53 -11.10 3.80
N ASN A 116 -2.59 -11.67 3.07
CA ASN A 116 -1.15 -11.50 3.34
C ASN A 116 -0.56 -10.29 2.62
N SER A 117 -1.17 -9.87 1.51
CA SER A 117 -0.64 -8.78 0.72
C SER A 117 -1.71 -7.99 -0.01
N VAL A 118 -1.48 -6.69 -0.14
CA VAL A 118 -2.30 -5.75 -0.90
C VAL A 118 -1.42 -4.86 -1.78
N SER A 119 -1.91 -4.54 -2.98
CA SER A 119 -1.21 -3.67 -3.91
C SER A 119 -2.18 -2.85 -4.75
N TRP A 120 -2.01 -1.52 -4.74
CA TRP A 120 -2.74 -0.62 -5.62
C TRP A 120 -2.20 -0.71 -7.05
N ALA A 121 -3.11 -0.75 -8.00
CA ALA A 121 -2.79 -0.74 -9.42
C ALA A 121 -2.22 0.62 -9.87
N PRO A 122 -1.53 0.66 -11.01
CA PRO A 122 -1.18 1.91 -11.66
C PRO A 122 -2.39 2.83 -11.82
N HIS A 123 -2.24 4.08 -11.40
CA HIS A 123 -3.31 5.06 -11.30
C HIS A 123 -4.01 5.40 -12.63
N GLU A 124 -3.38 5.08 -13.76
CA GLU A 124 -3.93 5.18 -15.11
C GLU A 124 -5.11 4.22 -15.32
N LEU A 125 -5.13 3.08 -14.61
CA LEU A 125 -6.19 2.07 -14.66
C LEU A 125 -7.37 2.41 -13.74
N GLY A 126 -7.19 3.39 -12.84
CA GLY A 126 -8.15 3.75 -11.79
C GLY A 126 -7.68 3.34 -10.39
N ALA A 127 -8.55 3.54 -9.40
CA ALA A 127 -8.27 3.15 -8.02
C ALA A 127 -8.61 1.66 -7.84
N ILE A 128 -7.72 0.79 -8.31
CA ILE A 128 -7.91 -0.66 -8.25
C ILE A 128 -6.94 -1.24 -7.21
N LEU A 129 -7.42 -2.12 -6.34
CA LEU A 129 -6.64 -2.78 -5.30
C LEU A 129 -6.65 -4.30 -5.54
N ALA A 130 -5.48 -4.92 -5.63
CA ALA A 130 -5.37 -6.38 -5.58
C ALA A 130 -5.07 -6.84 -4.16
N CYS A 131 -5.67 -7.96 -3.74
CA CYS A 131 -5.45 -8.60 -2.46
C CYS A 131 -5.14 -10.08 -2.64
N ALA A 132 -4.11 -10.59 -1.98
CA ALA A 132 -3.74 -12.00 -1.99
C ALA A 132 -4.01 -12.65 -0.63
N SER A 133 -4.72 -13.78 -0.63
CA SER A 133 -5.08 -14.49 0.59
C SER A 133 -4.53 -15.92 0.65
N SER A 134 -4.29 -16.39 1.88
CA SER A 134 -4.00 -17.80 2.19
C SER A 134 -5.15 -18.73 1.85
N ASP A 135 -6.36 -18.23 1.55
CA ASP A 135 -7.48 -19.07 1.09
C ASP A 135 -7.33 -19.58 -0.34
N GLY A 136 -6.21 -19.23 -0.99
CA GLY A 136 -5.87 -19.64 -2.35
C GLY A 136 -6.39 -18.71 -3.42
N THR A 137 -7.06 -17.62 -3.03
CA THR A 137 -7.71 -16.70 -3.97
C THR A 137 -7.09 -15.32 -3.93
N ILE A 138 -7.29 -14.61 -5.03
CA ILE A 138 -6.91 -13.21 -5.21
C ILE A 138 -8.19 -12.44 -5.45
N SER A 139 -8.36 -11.30 -4.77
CA SER A 139 -9.45 -10.38 -5.08
C SER A 139 -8.92 -9.11 -5.73
N VAL A 140 -9.70 -8.54 -6.64
CA VAL A 140 -9.43 -7.25 -7.27
C VAL A 140 -10.62 -6.35 -7.02
N LEU A 141 -10.39 -5.24 -6.32
CA LEU A 141 -11.42 -4.29 -5.92
C LEU A 141 -11.24 -3.00 -6.71
N ALA A 142 -12.25 -2.61 -7.48
CA ALA A 142 -12.32 -1.27 -8.06
C ALA A 142 -12.98 -0.33 -7.05
N PHE A 143 -12.20 0.54 -6.44
CA PHE A 143 -12.67 1.54 -5.51
C PHE A 143 -13.21 2.76 -6.27
N LYS A 144 -14.49 3.06 -6.09
CA LYS A 144 -15.08 4.33 -6.53
C LYS A 144 -15.21 5.25 -5.31
N ASN A 145 -14.97 6.54 -5.51
CA ASN A 145 -14.94 7.56 -4.45
C ASN A 145 -16.26 7.70 -3.65
N ASP A 146 -17.32 7.01 -4.08
CA ASP A 146 -18.66 6.93 -3.48
C ASP A 146 -18.82 5.78 -2.47
N GLY A 147 -17.75 4.99 -2.23
CA GLY A 147 -17.77 3.86 -1.30
C GLY A 147 -18.25 2.55 -1.91
N ILE A 148 -18.58 2.53 -3.20
CA ILE A 148 -18.92 1.31 -3.92
C ILE A 148 -17.63 0.64 -4.36
N CYS A 149 -17.45 -0.61 -3.94
CA CYS A 149 -16.36 -1.47 -4.40
C CYS A 149 -16.95 -2.59 -5.25
N ASP A 150 -16.68 -2.55 -6.55
CA ASP A 150 -16.87 -3.74 -7.39
C ASP A 150 -15.69 -4.66 -7.09
N ALA A 151 -15.97 -5.90 -6.68
CA ALA A 151 -14.96 -6.85 -6.25
C ALA A 151 -15.06 -8.15 -7.06
N ASP A 152 -14.01 -8.43 -7.82
CA ASP A 152 -13.85 -9.70 -8.51
C ASP A 152 -12.95 -10.61 -7.69
N ARG A 153 -13.28 -11.91 -7.64
CA ARG A 153 -12.50 -12.94 -6.96
C ARG A 153 -12.03 -13.96 -7.98
N PHE A 154 -10.75 -14.29 -7.91
CA PHE A 154 -10.08 -15.22 -8.80
C PHE A 154 -9.45 -16.34 -7.98
N ASP A 155 -9.65 -17.58 -8.42
CA ASP A 155 -8.92 -18.71 -7.87
C ASP A 155 -7.47 -18.66 -8.37
N GLY A 156 -6.54 -18.47 -7.42
CA GLY A 156 -5.14 -18.26 -7.70
C GLY A 156 -4.35 -19.57 -7.60
N HIS A 157 -4.14 -20.04 -6.37
CA HIS A 157 -3.23 -21.15 -6.08
C HIS A 157 -3.79 -22.04 -4.96
N ALA A 158 -3.64 -23.36 -5.10
CA ALA A 158 -4.19 -24.33 -4.16
C ALA A 158 -3.63 -24.26 -2.72
N ILE A 159 -2.52 -23.57 -2.51
CA ILE A 159 -1.78 -23.53 -1.22
C ILE A 159 -1.82 -22.12 -0.58
N GLY A 160 -2.52 -21.16 -1.20
CA GLY A 160 -2.55 -19.77 -0.75
C GLY A 160 -1.64 -18.84 -1.56
N CYS A 161 -1.98 -17.56 -1.54
CA CYS A 161 -1.22 -16.49 -2.18
C CYS A 161 -0.52 -15.63 -1.11
N ASN A 162 0.80 -15.48 -1.24
CA ASN A 162 1.61 -14.76 -0.24
C ASN A 162 1.83 -13.29 -0.58
N ALA A 163 1.96 -12.97 -1.88
CA ALA A 163 2.28 -11.63 -2.35
C ALA A 163 1.53 -11.33 -3.65
N VAL A 164 1.24 -10.05 -3.88
CA VAL A 164 0.66 -9.58 -5.15
C VAL A 164 1.32 -8.27 -5.57
N SER A 165 1.49 -8.10 -6.88
CA SER A 165 2.01 -6.88 -7.47
C SER A 165 1.42 -6.67 -8.86
N TRP A 166 1.35 -5.42 -9.30
CA TRP A 166 0.88 -5.05 -10.63
C TRP A 166 2.04 -4.81 -11.58
N ALA A 167 1.86 -5.24 -12.84
CA ALA A 167 2.72 -4.79 -13.91
C ALA A 167 2.61 -3.27 -14.10
N PRO A 168 3.68 -2.58 -14.54
CA PRO A 168 3.60 -1.15 -14.82
C PRO A 168 2.57 -0.87 -15.92
N ALA A 169 2.01 0.34 -15.93
CA ALA A 169 1.16 0.83 -17.02
C ALA A 169 2.00 1.08 -18.29
N ALA A 170 2.48 0.02 -18.92
CA ALA A 170 3.07 0.11 -20.24
C ALA A 170 1.95 0.33 -21.27
N GLN A 171 2.11 1.30 -22.16
CA GLN A 171 1.26 1.35 -23.35
C GLN A 171 1.44 0.02 -24.12
N PRO A 172 0.35 -0.62 -24.57
CA PRO A 172 0.44 -1.81 -25.40
C PRO A 172 1.39 -1.56 -26.58
N GLY A 173 2.51 -2.28 -26.65
CA GLY A 173 3.52 -2.16 -27.71
C GLY A 173 4.82 -1.42 -27.38
N SER A 174 4.97 -0.78 -26.21
CA SER A 174 6.21 -0.05 -25.88
C SER A 174 7.43 -0.96 -25.61
N LEU A 175 7.20 -2.24 -25.32
CA LEU A 175 8.24 -3.24 -25.02
C LEU A 175 8.92 -3.85 -26.26
N ILE A 176 8.48 -3.51 -27.48
CA ILE A 176 8.92 -4.18 -28.72
C ILE A 176 9.84 -3.33 -29.60
N THR A 177 10.45 -2.26 -29.08
CA THR A 177 11.45 -1.51 -29.85
C THR A 177 12.85 -2.07 -29.55
N PRO A 178 13.42 -2.98 -30.35
CA PRO A 178 14.83 -3.30 -30.22
C PRO A 178 15.63 -2.02 -30.47
N GLN A 179 16.46 -1.63 -29.49
CA GLN A 179 17.44 -0.56 -29.72
C GLN A 179 18.34 -0.99 -30.89
N PRO A 180 18.59 -0.13 -31.89
CA PRO A 180 19.57 -0.44 -32.91
C PRO A 180 20.92 -0.65 -32.22
N GLN A 181 21.48 -1.85 -32.38
CA GLN A 181 22.84 -2.15 -31.94
C GLN A 181 23.79 -1.16 -32.62
N SER A 182 24.34 -0.22 -31.87
CA SER A 182 25.48 0.56 -32.35
C SER A 182 26.67 -0.40 -32.44
N MET A 183 26.99 -0.89 -33.64
CA MET A 183 28.20 -1.66 -33.87
C MET A 183 29.42 -0.77 -33.62
N PRO A 184 30.32 -1.11 -32.69
CA PRO A 184 31.58 -0.41 -32.55
C PRO A 184 32.56 -0.96 -33.60
N GLY A 185 32.90 -0.11 -34.57
CA GLY A 185 34.09 -0.29 -35.40
C GLY A 185 33.85 -0.66 -36.85
N GLN A 186 33.80 0.35 -37.71
CA GLN A 186 34.41 0.25 -39.04
C GLN A 186 35.23 1.53 -39.31
N PRO A 187 36.57 1.44 -39.37
CA PRO A 187 37.38 2.33 -40.23
C PRO A 187 37.19 1.85 -41.69
N SER A 188 37.20 2.69 -42.73
CA SER A 188 37.94 3.94 -42.98
C SER A 188 37.10 4.87 -43.86
#